data_AF-A0A256I0R4-F1
#
_entry.id   AF-A0A256I0R4-F1
#
_cell.length_a   1.000
_cell.length_b   1.000
_cell.length_c   1.000
_cell.angle_alpha   90.00
_cell.angle_beta   90.00
_cell.angle_gamma   90.00
#
_symmetry.space_group_name_H-M   'P 1'
#
loop_
_entity.id
_entity.type
_entity.pdbx_description
1 polymer ?
#
loop_
_entity_poly.entity_id
_entity_poly.type
_entity_poly.pdbx_seq_one_letter_code
_entity_poly.pdbx_strand_id
1 'polypeptide(L)'
;MSNPALDVVEFVLTTHLYTENRDLDENDLPPRFRQVFWSDDAADDAPGGVERPLKATSETTRTATGVDHPWEAVSDLLFTQRTEFSGEISLTQPAMALEWYRDHADDDRLAENPTVVAALELAED
;
A
#
# COMPACT_ATOMS: atom_id res chain seq x y z
N MET A 1 -2.90 -11.38 -16.73
CA MET A 1 -3.45 -12.01 -15.51
C MET A 1 -2.83 -11.26 -14.36
N SER A 2 -3.63 -10.70 -13.46
CA SER A 2 -3.08 -10.04 -12.27
C SER A 2 -2.47 -11.11 -11.36
N ASN A 3 -1.30 -10.83 -10.80
CA ASN A 3 -0.69 -11.68 -9.77
C ASN A 3 -1.26 -11.22 -8.41
N PRO A 4 -2.09 -12.03 -7.73
CA PRO A 4 -2.71 -11.63 -6.48
C PRO A 4 -1.71 -11.18 -5.41
N ALA A 5 -0.53 -11.82 -5.35
CA ALA A 5 0.52 -11.42 -4.44
C ALA A 5 1.06 -10.03 -4.77
N LEU A 6 1.25 -9.73 -6.06
CA LEU A 6 1.72 -8.41 -6.52
C LEU A 6 0.71 -7.30 -6.18
N ASP A 7 -0.59 -7.56 -6.38
CA ASP A 7 -1.65 -6.61 -6.04
C ASP A 7 -1.69 -6.30 -4.54
N VAL A 8 -1.62 -7.34 -3.71
CA VAL A 8 -1.64 -7.19 -2.25
C VAL A 8 -0.37 -6.51 -1.74
N VAL A 9 0.80 -6.92 -2.22
CA VAL A 9 2.08 -6.30 -1.82
C VAL A 9 2.11 -4.83 -2.22
N GLU A 10 1.67 -4.47 -3.43
CA GLU A 10 1.61 -3.06 -3.83
C GLU A 10 0.78 -2.23 -2.85
N PHE A 11 -0.41 -2.71 -2.49
CA PHE A 11 -1.29 -1.98 -1.58
C PHE A 11 -0.69 -1.83 -0.18
N VAL A 12 -0.16 -2.92 0.38
CA VAL A 12 0.44 -2.93 1.72
C VAL A 12 1.70 -2.05 1.75
N LEU A 13 2.55 -2.13 0.72
CA LEU A 13 3.74 -1.30 0.56
C LEU A 13 3.39 0.18 0.43
N THR A 14 2.41 0.52 -0.42
CA THR A 14 1.94 1.90 -0.60
C THR A 14 1.40 2.48 0.72
N THR A 15 0.57 1.71 1.42
CA THR A 15 0.00 2.08 2.72
C THR A 15 1.11 2.38 3.74
N HIS A 16 2.13 1.54 3.79
CA HIS A 16 3.28 1.71 4.69
C HIS A 16 4.09 2.95 4.32
N LEU A 17 4.54 3.07 3.07
CA LEU A 17 5.36 4.18 2.60
C LEU A 17 4.66 5.53 2.74
N TYR A 18 3.38 5.60 2.39
CA TYR A 18 2.57 6.81 2.57
C TYR A 18 2.42 7.21 4.04
N THR A 19 2.30 6.23 4.93
CA THR A 19 2.22 6.50 6.38
C THR A 19 3.53 7.07 6.92
N GLU A 20 4.67 6.53 6.48
CA GLU A 20 6.00 6.93 6.95
C GLU A 20 6.48 8.25 6.33
N ASN A 21 6.21 8.48 5.04
CA ASN A 21 6.67 9.68 4.34
C ASN A 21 5.67 10.84 4.50
N ARG A 22 6.02 11.79 5.36
CA ARG A 22 5.21 12.99 5.66
C ARG A 22 5.18 14.04 4.55
N ASP A 23 6.05 13.93 3.55
CA ASP A 23 6.12 14.87 2.43
C ASP A 23 5.10 14.54 1.33
N LEU A 24 4.56 13.32 1.32
CA LEU A 24 3.50 12.92 0.41
C LEU A 24 2.15 13.55 0.82
N ASP A 25 1.24 13.71 -0.14
CA ASP A 25 -0.15 14.09 0.08
C ASP A 25 -1.12 13.10 -0.58
N GLU A 26 -2.44 13.24 -0.37
CA GLU A 26 -3.43 12.31 -0.88
C GLU A 26 -3.34 12.08 -2.40
N ASN A 27 -2.77 13.02 -3.16
CA ASN A 27 -2.60 12.89 -4.60
C ASN A 27 -1.49 11.92 -5.01
N ASP A 28 -0.59 11.60 -4.09
CA ASP A 28 0.48 10.63 -4.30
C ASP A 28 0.02 9.18 -4.12
N LEU A 29 -1.21 8.98 -3.62
CA LEU A 29 -1.86 7.67 -3.61
C LEU A 29 -2.50 7.38 -4.96
N PRO A 30 -2.31 6.17 -5.52
CA PRO A 30 -3.09 5.71 -6.66
C PRO A 30 -4.59 5.92 -6.41
N PRO A 31 -5.38 6.40 -7.39
CA PRO A 31 -6.80 6.69 -7.18
C PRO A 31 -7.59 5.51 -6.59
N ARG A 32 -7.28 4.29 -7.03
CA ARG A 32 -7.88 3.04 -6.54
C ARG A 32 -7.60 2.74 -5.06
N PHE A 33 -6.50 3.24 -4.51
CA PHE A 33 -6.13 3.07 -3.11
C PHE A 33 -6.61 4.26 -2.27
N ARG A 34 -6.51 5.48 -2.82
CA ARG A 34 -6.99 6.71 -2.19
C ARG A 34 -8.47 6.62 -1.81
N GLN A 35 -9.30 6.12 -2.73
CA GLN A 35 -10.75 5.97 -2.49
C GLN A 35 -11.08 5.07 -1.30
N VAL A 36 -10.21 4.12 -0.93
CA VAL A 36 -10.44 3.19 0.19
C VAL A 36 -10.25 3.88 1.54
N PHE A 37 -9.43 4.93 1.58
CA PHE A 37 -9.08 5.66 2.79
C PHE A 37 -9.67 7.08 2.84
N TRP A 38 -10.43 7.47 1.82
CA TRP A 38 -11.05 8.79 1.78
C TRP A 38 -12.12 8.92 2.85
N SER A 39 -12.04 9.98 3.63
CA SER A 39 -13.02 10.39 4.62
C SER A 39 -13.38 11.85 4.38
N ASP A 40 -14.69 12.17 4.36
CA ASP A 40 -15.16 13.56 4.26
C ASP A 40 -14.82 14.38 5.51
N ASP A 41 -14.48 13.72 6.62
CA ASP A 41 -14.18 14.33 7.93
C ASP A 41 -12.68 14.32 8.28
N ALA A 42 -11.78 14.07 7.31
CA ALA A 42 -10.36 13.81 7.58
C ALA A 42 -9.55 14.97 8.21
N ALA A 43 -10.10 16.18 8.25
CA ALA A 43 -9.55 17.31 9.01
C ALA A 43 -10.68 18.30 9.35
N ASP A 44 -10.60 18.93 10.53
CA ASP A 44 -11.64 19.80 11.13
C ASP A 44 -12.08 21.03 10.30
N ASP A 45 -11.54 21.25 9.08
CA ASP A 45 -11.92 22.35 8.18
C ASP A 45 -11.67 22.04 6.67
N ALA A 46 -11.44 20.78 6.28
CA ALA A 46 -11.15 20.39 4.89
C ALA A 46 -12.34 19.66 4.22
N PRO A 47 -12.53 19.76 2.89
CA PRO A 47 -13.63 19.12 2.16
C PRO A 47 -13.48 17.58 2.01
N GLY A 48 -12.77 16.92 2.93
CA GLY A 48 -12.39 15.51 2.88
C GLY A 48 -10.90 15.28 2.59
N GLY A 49 -10.42 14.08 2.89
CA GLY A 49 -9.02 13.70 2.72
C GLY A 49 -8.71 12.29 3.22
N VAL A 50 -7.43 12.01 3.41
CA VAL A 50 -6.94 10.69 3.88
C VAL A 50 -6.34 10.82 5.27
N GLU A 51 -6.97 10.19 6.25
CA GLU A 51 -6.48 10.18 7.64
C GLU A 51 -5.32 9.22 7.82
N ARG A 52 -4.20 9.72 8.37
CA ARG A 52 -3.02 8.92 8.69
C ARG A 52 -3.05 8.47 10.17
N PRO A 53 -2.49 7.30 10.51
CA PRO A 53 -1.82 6.34 9.64
C PRO A 53 -2.80 5.48 8.82
N LEU A 54 -2.37 5.07 7.62
CA LEU A 54 -3.12 4.11 6.83
C LEU A 54 -2.90 2.70 7.38
N LYS A 55 -3.95 1.86 7.33
CA LYS A 55 -3.87 0.47 7.77
C LYS A 55 -4.39 -0.47 6.70
N ALA A 56 -3.53 -1.38 6.24
CA ALA A 56 -3.89 -2.43 5.29
C ALA A 56 -4.55 -3.60 6.01
N THR A 57 -5.79 -3.42 6.44
CA THR A 57 -6.62 -4.52 6.96
C THR A 57 -7.00 -5.49 5.86
N SER A 58 -7.41 -6.70 6.23
CA SER A 58 -7.91 -7.70 5.26
C SER A 58 -9.10 -7.16 4.44
N GLU A 59 -9.92 -6.30 5.03
CA GLU A 59 -11.06 -5.66 4.36
C GLU A 59 -10.61 -4.59 3.36
N THR A 60 -9.82 -3.61 3.80
CA THR A 60 -9.32 -2.53 2.92
C THR A 60 -8.48 -3.09 1.77
N THR A 61 -7.66 -4.09 2.05
CA THR A 61 -6.85 -4.77 1.03
C THR A 61 -7.73 -5.49 -0.01
N ARG A 62 -8.76 -6.21 0.43
CA ARG A 62 -9.72 -6.84 -0.50
C ARG A 62 -10.41 -5.79 -1.36
N THR A 63 -10.89 -4.70 -0.76
CA THR A 63 -11.57 -3.61 -1.48
C THR A 63 -10.66 -2.95 -2.51
N ALA A 64 -9.39 -2.72 -2.16
CA ALA A 64 -8.42 -2.07 -3.03
C ALA A 64 -7.94 -2.95 -4.20
N THR A 65 -7.80 -4.26 -3.97
CA THR A 65 -7.13 -5.19 -4.89
C THR A 65 -8.08 -6.14 -5.62
N GLY A 66 -9.29 -6.36 -5.08
CA GLY A 66 -10.21 -7.40 -5.53
C GLY A 66 -9.79 -8.82 -5.14
N VAL A 67 -8.72 -9.01 -4.36
CA VAL A 67 -8.23 -10.33 -3.95
C VAL A 67 -9.05 -10.86 -2.78
N ASP A 68 -9.69 -12.02 -2.96
CA ASP A 68 -10.60 -12.60 -1.97
C ASP A 68 -9.92 -13.06 -0.68
N HIS A 69 -8.67 -13.49 -0.74
CA HIS A 69 -7.94 -13.95 0.45
C HIS A 69 -6.58 -13.26 0.52
N PRO A 70 -6.53 -11.96 0.88
CA PRO A 70 -5.30 -11.18 0.76
C PRO A 70 -4.12 -11.76 1.53
N TRP A 71 -4.36 -12.25 2.75
CA TRP A 71 -3.30 -12.87 3.55
C TRP A 71 -2.75 -14.15 2.92
N GLU A 72 -3.61 -15.02 2.38
CA GLU A 72 -3.17 -16.27 1.74
C GLU A 72 -2.32 -16.00 0.49
N ALA A 73 -2.56 -14.88 -0.20
CA ALA A 73 -1.77 -14.49 -1.36
C ALA A 73 -0.33 -14.07 -1.02
N VAL A 74 -0.06 -13.65 0.23
CA VAL A 74 1.24 -13.10 0.63
C VAL A 74 1.89 -13.79 1.82
N SER A 75 1.23 -14.74 2.48
CA SER A 75 1.71 -15.37 3.72
C SER A 75 3.04 -16.11 3.57
N ASP A 76 3.40 -16.52 2.35
CA ASP A 76 4.66 -17.20 2.07
C ASP A 76 5.83 -16.23 1.87
N LEU A 77 5.58 -14.92 1.80
CA LEU A 77 6.59 -13.89 1.64
C LEU A 77 7.22 -13.54 2.99
N LEU A 78 8.55 -13.64 3.07
CA LEU A 78 9.36 -13.46 4.28
C LEU A 78 9.26 -12.06 4.93
N PHE A 79 8.76 -11.08 4.19
CA PHE A 79 8.65 -9.69 4.64
C PHE A 79 7.23 -9.30 5.05
N THR A 80 6.27 -10.24 5.08
CA THR A 80 4.88 -9.95 5.47
C THR A 80 4.53 -10.60 6.79
N GLN A 81 3.62 -9.96 7.52
CA GLN A 81 3.00 -10.52 8.71
C GLN A 81 1.53 -10.10 8.79
N ARG A 82 0.74 -10.83 9.56
CA ARG A 82 -0.65 -10.48 9.88
C ARG A 82 -0.87 -10.41 11.38
N THR A 83 -1.49 -9.33 11.82
CA THR A 83 -1.97 -9.19 13.20
C THR A 83 -3.28 -9.97 13.36
N GLU A 84 -3.31 -10.95 14.27
CA GLU A 84 -4.48 -11.84 14.44
C GLU A 84 -5.77 -11.11 14.82
N PHE A 85 -5.68 -10.08 15.65
CA PHE A 85 -6.86 -9.37 16.16
C PHE A 85 -7.48 -8.42 15.14
N SER A 86 -6.67 -7.61 14.46
CA SER A 86 -7.13 -6.61 13.49
C SER A 86 -7.23 -7.14 12.06
N GLY A 87 -6.60 -8.28 11.77
CA GLY A 87 -6.43 -8.77 10.40
C GLY A 87 -5.58 -7.84 9.54
N GLU A 88 -4.79 -6.96 10.17
CA GLU A 88 -3.87 -6.03 9.51
C GLU A 88 -2.69 -6.80 8.95
N ILE A 89 -2.43 -6.60 7.65
CA ILE A 89 -1.25 -7.09 6.95
C ILE A 89 -0.22 -5.97 6.99
N SER A 90 0.99 -6.26 7.47
CA SER A 90 2.06 -5.28 7.57
C SER A 90 3.38 -5.84 7.05
N LEU A 91 4.33 -4.93 6.78
CA LEU A 91 5.67 -5.29 6.34
C LEU A 91 6.61 -5.39 7.53
N THR A 92 7.30 -6.51 7.66
CA THR A 92 8.39 -6.69 8.65
C THR A 92 9.72 -6.18 8.11
N GLN A 93 9.89 -6.18 6.79
CA GLN A 93 11.09 -5.74 6.09
C GLN A 93 10.71 -4.87 4.88
N PRO A 94 10.41 -3.57 5.08
CA PRO A 94 9.91 -2.69 4.02
C PRO A 94 10.86 -2.54 2.83
N ALA A 95 12.17 -2.46 3.07
CA ALA A 95 13.16 -2.40 2.01
C ALA A 95 13.13 -3.65 1.10
N MET A 96 13.05 -4.84 1.71
CA MET A 96 12.91 -6.10 0.96
C MET A 96 11.59 -6.16 0.18
N ALA A 97 10.50 -5.64 0.74
CA ALA A 97 9.21 -5.56 0.05
C ALA A 97 9.27 -4.62 -1.16
N LEU A 98 9.98 -3.49 -1.04
CA LEU A 98 10.20 -2.53 -2.12
C LEU A 98 11.03 -3.13 -3.25
N GLU A 99 12.15 -3.78 -2.92
CA GLU A 99 12.99 -4.51 -3.89
C GLU A 99 12.20 -5.63 -4.58
N TRP A 100 11.49 -6.46 -3.79
CA TRP A 100 10.65 -7.52 -4.35
C TRP A 100 9.60 -6.94 -5.30
N TYR A 101 8.95 -5.83 -4.95
CA TYR A 101 7.94 -5.22 -5.81
C TYR A 101 8.55 -4.70 -7.12
N ARG A 102 9.71 -4.01 -7.05
CA ARG A 102 10.47 -3.54 -8.22
C ARG A 102 10.82 -4.68 -9.17
N ASP A 103 11.23 -5.84 -8.65
CA ASP A 103 11.63 -6.99 -9.46
C ASP A 103 10.45 -7.73 -10.12
N HIS A 104 9.24 -7.56 -9.60
CA HIS A 104 8.04 -8.31 -10.05
C HIS A 104 7.01 -7.45 -10.79
N ALA A 105 7.02 -6.12 -10.61
CA ALA A 105 6.19 -5.19 -11.34
C ALA A 105 6.87 -4.78 -12.66
N ASP A 106 6.06 -4.54 -13.70
CA ASP A 106 6.54 -3.88 -14.91
C ASP A 106 6.63 -2.36 -14.72
N ASP A 107 7.39 -1.69 -15.59
CA ASP A 107 7.64 -0.25 -15.50
C ASP A 107 6.34 0.56 -15.60
N ASP A 108 5.36 0.10 -16.39
CA ASP A 108 4.07 0.74 -16.55
C ASP A 108 3.31 0.74 -15.21
N ARG A 109 3.27 -0.40 -14.52
CA ARG A 109 2.63 -0.52 -13.21
C ARG A 109 3.36 0.25 -12.12
N LEU A 110 4.70 0.27 -12.14
CA LEU A 110 5.49 1.07 -11.21
C LEU A 110 5.15 2.57 -11.34
N ALA A 111 5.04 3.06 -12.57
CA ALA A 111 4.74 4.46 -12.86
C ALA A 111 3.31 4.88 -12.44
N GLU A 112 2.37 3.93 -12.30
CA GLU A 112 1.01 4.20 -11.80
C GLU A 112 0.94 4.47 -10.30
N ASN A 113 2.05 4.28 -9.57
CA ASN A 113 2.11 4.44 -8.13
C ASN A 113 3.15 5.48 -7.68
N PRO A 114 2.76 6.77 -7.58
CA PRO A 114 3.68 7.86 -7.22
C PRO A 114 4.36 7.65 -5.87
N THR A 115 3.65 7.08 -4.89
CA THR A 115 4.22 6.76 -3.57
C THR A 115 5.39 5.77 -3.68
N VAL A 116 5.27 4.74 -4.51
CA VAL A 116 6.36 3.77 -4.72
C VAL A 116 7.50 4.40 -5.52
N VAL A 117 7.20 5.18 -6.55
CA VAL A 117 8.21 5.91 -7.33
C VAL A 117 9.06 6.80 -6.43
N ALA A 118 8.42 7.63 -5.60
CA ALA A 118 9.13 8.50 -4.66
C ALA A 118 10.04 7.71 -3.70
N ALA A 119 9.59 6.53 -3.24
CA ALA A 119 10.41 5.68 -2.37
C ALA A 119 11.60 5.04 -3.09
N LEU A 120 11.45 4.69 -4.37
CA LEU A 120 12.55 4.16 -5.19
C LEU A 120 13.60 5.24 -5.46
N GLU A 121 13.19 6.46 -5.78
CA GLU A 121 14.10 7.59 -5.99
C GLU A 121 14.92 7.86 -4.72
N LEU A 122 14.26 7.87 -3.54
CA LEU A 122 14.94 8.05 -2.25
C LEU A 122 15.89 6.90 -1.87
N ALA A 123 15.71 5.70 -2.42
CA ALA A 123 16.58 4.56 -2.17
C ALA A 123 17.81 4.53 -3.10
N GLU A 124 17.79 5.31 -4.18
CA GLU A 124 18.89 5.41 -5.17
C GLU A 124 19.87 6.56 -4.86
N ASP A 125 19.51 7.50 -3.98
CA ASP A 125 20.36 8.60 -3.46
C ASP A 125 21.25 8.18 -2.26
#